data_AF-A0A844DN54-F1
#
_entry.id   AF-A0A844DN54-F1
#
_cell.length_a   1.000
_cell.length_b   1.000
_cell.length_c   1.000
_cell.angle_alpha   90.00
_cell.angle_beta   90.00
_cell.angle_gamma   90.00
#
_symmetry.space_group_name_H-M   'P 1'
#
loop_
_entity.id
_entity.type
_entity.pdbx_description
1 polymer ?
#
loop_
_entity_poly.entity_id
_entity_poly.type
_entity_poly.pdbx_seq_one_letter_code
_entity_poly.pdbx_strand_id
1 'polypeptide(L)' 'MIPKKIHYCWFGGNPLPQDALMCIESWKKYFPDYEIIEWNEKNFDMNSCDYI' A
#
# COMPACT_ATOMS: atom_id res chain seq x y z
N MET A 1 0.74 -21.08 -5.76
CA MET A 1 1.84 -20.37 -5.08
C MET A 1 1.38 -18.93 -4.87
N ILE A 2 1.57 -18.34 -3.68
CA ILE A 2 1.09 -16.99 -3.39
C ILE A 2 2.08 -15.95 -3.97
N PRO A 3 1.61 -14.89 -4.65
CA PRO A 3 2.48 -13.83 -5.16
C PRO A 3 3.26 -13.12 -4.05
N LYS A 4 4.54 -12.82 -4.29
CA LYS A 4 5.38 -12.00 -3.39
C LYS A 4 5.00 -10.52 -3.51
N LYS A 5 3.83 -10.14 -3.00
CA LYS A 5 3.30 -8.78 -3.06
C LYS A 5 2.90 -8.29 -1.67
N ILE A 6 3.35 -7.10 -1.28
CA ILE A 6 2.95 -6.40 -0.06
C ILE A 6 2.00 -5.29 -0.47
N HIS A 7 0.72 -5.43 -0.14
CA HIS A 7 -0.29 -4.42 -0.40
C HIS A 7 -0.49 -3.55 0.84
N TYR A 8 -0.48 -2.23 0.67
CA TYR A 8 -0.91 -1.29 1.71
C TYR A 8 -1.91 -0.28 1.15
N CYS A 9 -2.79 0.21 2.01
CA CYS A 9 -3.82 1.18 1.65
C CYS A 9 -3.46 2.53 2.23
N TRP A 10 -3.43 3.57 1.41
CA TRP A 10 -3.24 4.94 1.82
C TRP A 10 -4.23 5.84 1.08
N PHE A 11 -5.31 6.17 1.77
CA PHE A 11 -6.39 7.01 1.27
C PHE A 11 -6.51 8.26 2.15
N GLY A 12 -6.95 9.36 1.56
CA GLY A 12 -7.16 10.66 2.19
C GLY A 12 -6.23 11.76 1.69
N GLY A 13 -5.39 11.51 0.67
CA GLY A 13 -4.51 12.51 0.02
C GLY A 13 -3.43 13.17 0.89
N ASN A 14 -3.36 12.84 2.18
CA ASN A 14 -2.35 13.36 3.10
C ASN A 14 -0.98 12.73 2.82
N PRO A 15 0.13 13.42 3.15
CA PRO A 15 1.45 12.79 3.09
C PRO A 15 1.54 11.63 4.10
N LEU A 16 2.25 10.56 3.72
CA LEU A 16 2.54 9.45 4.63
C LEU A 16 3.31 9.97 5.86
N PRO A 17 2.90 9.58 7.09
CA PRO A 17 3.64 9.93 8.29
C PRO A 17 5.00 9.22 8.31
N GLN A 18 5.93 9.77 9.09
CA GLN A 18 7.30 9.25 9.19
C GLN A 18 7.34 7.76 9.55
N ASP A 19 6.46 7.31 10.45
CA ASP A 19 6.40 5.91 10.87
C ASP A 19 5.98 4.97 9.72
N ALA A 20 5.05 5.41 8.87
CA ALA A 20 4.65 4.63 7.70
C ALA A 20 5.79 4.54 6.67
N LEU A 21 6.54 5.62 6.47
CA LEU A 21 7.74 5.60 5.62
C LEU A 21 8.80 4.64 6.18
N MET A 22 9.03 4.62 7.50
CA MET A 22 9.94 3.66 8.14
C MET A 22 9.48 2.21 7.93
N CYS A 23 8.18 1.94 8.01
CA CYS A 23 7.62 0.62 7.70
C CYS A 23 7.89 0.22 6.24
N ILE A 24 7.64 1.11 5.28
CA ILE A 24 7.88 0.85 3.86
C ILE A 24 9.36 0.56 3.60
N GLU A 25 10.28 1.33 4.19
CA GLU A 25 11.72 1.08 4.07
C GLU A 25 12.14 -0.26 4.70
N SER A 26 11.53 -0.64 5.82
CA SER A 26 11.76 -1.96 6.42
C SER A 26 11.33 -3.09 5.48
N TRP A 27 10.21 -2.92 4.76
CA TRP A 27 9.74 -3.91 3.79
C TRP A 27 10.72 -4.06 2.63
N LYS A 28 11.21 -2.95 2.07
CA LYS A 28 12.25 -2.97 1.03
C LYS A 28 13.54 -3.66 1.50
N LYS A 29 13.92 -3.47 2.77
CA LYS A 29 15.13 -4.06 3.36
C LYS A 29 15.01 -5.56 3.59
N TYR A 30 13.92 -6.03 4.19
CA TYR A 30 13.77 -7.43 4.60
C TYR A 30 13.11 -8.31 3.54
N PHE A 31 12.37 -7.71 2.60
CA PHE A 31 11.66 -8.39 1.52
C PHE A 31 12.02 -7.78 0.16
N PRO A 32 13.31 -7.81 -0.26
CA PRO A 32 13.76 -7.16 -1.50
C PRO A 32 13.13 -7.77 -2.76
N ASP A 33 12.69 -9.03 -2.70
CA ASP A 33 12.01 -9.71 -3.81
C ASP A 33 10.51 -9.42 -3.89
N TYR A 34 9.95 -8.69 -2.92
CA TYR A 34 8.51 -8.42 -2.87
C TYR A 34 8.19 -7.11 -3.58
N GLU A 35 7.15 -7.15 -4.39
CA GLU A 35 6.58 -5.95 -5.00
C GLU A 35 5.71 -5.23 -3.95
N ILE A 36 5.96 -3.96 -3.70
CA ILE A 36 5.16 -3.14 -2.80
C ILE A 36 4.12 -2.38 -3.63
N ILE A 37 2.84 -2.57 -3.32
CA ILE A 37 1.70 -1.96 -4.02
C ILE A 37 0.95 -1.06 -3.06
N GLU A 38 0.91 0.23 -3.37
CA GLU A 38 0.04 1.20 -2.72
C GLU A 38 -1.33 1.19 -3.36
N TRP A 39 -2.39 1.07 -2.58
CA TRP A 39 -3.77 1.37 -2.99
C TRP A 39 -4.17 2.75 -2.48
N ASN A 40 -4.62 3.60 -3.39
CA ASN A 40 -5.06 4.97 -3.14
C ASN A 40 -6.19 5.36 -4.10
N GLU A 41 -6.69 6.58 -4.01
CA GLU A 41 -7.81 7.09 -4.82
C GLU A 41 -7.53 7.12 -6.33
N LYS A 42 -6.26 7.00 -6.76
CA LYS A 42 -5.90 7.00 -8.19
C LYS A 42 -5.98 5.63 -8.83
N ASN A 43 -5.90 4.56 -8.05
CA ASN A 43 -5.83 3.18 -8.56
C ASN A 43 -6.89 2.23 -7.99
N PHE A 44 -7.66 2.68 -7.01
CA PHE A 44 -8.79 1.94 -6.46
C PHE A 44 -10.07 2.77 -6.57
N ASP A 45 -11.08 2.20 -7.23
CA ASP A 45 -12.42 2.79 -7.27
C ASP A 45 -13.15 2.50 -5.96
N MET A 46 -13.22 3.51 -5.08
CA MET A 46 -13.94 3.40 -3.82
C MET A 46 -15.46 3.22 -4.01
N ASN A 47 -16.02 3.56 -5.17
CA ASN A 47 -17.44 3.36 -5.47
C ASN A 47 -17.75 1.97 -6.04
N SER A 48 -16.74 1.09 -6.16
CA SER A 48 -16.93 -0.28 -6.64
C SER A 48 -17.66 -1.19 -5.64
N CYS A 49 -17.93 -0.71 -4.42
CA CYS A 49 -18.65 -1.43 -3.39
C CYS A 49 -19.96 -0.70 -3.06
N ASP A 50 -21.09 -1.35 -3.36
CA ASP A 50 -22.45 -0.80 -3.14
C ASP A 50 -22.82 -0.56 -1.66
N TYR A 51 -21.93 -0.90 -0.73
CA TYR A 51 -22.12 -0.74 0.71
C TYR A 51 -21.45 0.53 1.29
N ILE A 52 -20.86 1.37 0.43
CA ILE A 52 -20.23 2.66 0.78
C ILE A 52 -21.20 3.81 0.51
#